data_AF-V8CB15-F1
#
_entry.id   AF-V8CB15-F1
#
_cell.length_a   1.000
_cell.length_b   1.000
_cell.length_c   1.000
_cell.angle_alpha   90.00
_cell.angle_beta   90.00
_cell.angle_gamma   90.00
#
_symmetry.space_group_name_H-M   'P 1'
#
loop_
_entity.id
_entity.type
_entity.pdbx_description
1 polymer ?
#
loop_
_entity_poly.entity_id
_entity_poly.type
_entity_poly.pdbx_seq_one_letter_code
_entity_poly.pdbx_strand_id
1 'polypeptide(L)'
;MNNYNKEKVLSCLHLIQDHIKQIEEIVETHRDIIMREHLSDYCKWDNPPNNTREIYNGIEPKIGVLVKNQLKNILEQRWWSEQEFLDFFDESYSKTTFGINYPLLSLYRFDDKLYPRYYKYPLLVNAKECYLCSQWFEGSREMVLDFLKQYENL
;
A
#
# COMPACT_ATOMS: atom_id res chain seq x y z
N MET A 1 7.07 -0.91 47.88
CA MET A 1 7.12 0.35 47.09
C MET A 1 6.26 1.39 47.77
N ASN A 2 6.84 2.48 48.27
CA ASN A 2 6.12 3.56 48.95
C ASN A 2 5.23 4.32 47.93
N ASN A 3 4.07 4.82 48.37
CA ASN A 3 3.01 5.38 47.50
C ASN A 3 3.54 6.51 46.58
N TYR A 4 4.45 7.32 47.11
CA TYR A 4 5.16 8.39 46.41
C TYR A 4 5.94 7.93 45.16
N ASN A 5 6.52 6.73 45.17
CA ASN A 5 7.24 6.19 44.00
C ASN A 5 6.27 5.69 42.92
N LYS A 6 5.05 5.29 43.28
CA LYS A 6 4.05 4.86 42.30
C LYS A 6 3.51 6.06 41.51
N GLU A 7 3.25 7.18 42.18
CA GLU A 7 2.76 8.39 41.51
C GLU A 7 3.76 8.97 40.53
N LYS A 8 5.06 9.00 40.88
CA LYS A 8 6.10 9.43 39.93
C LYS A 8 6.17 8.56 38.68
N VAL A 9 6.09 7.23 38.85
CA VAL A 9 6.09 6.29 37.71
C VAL A 9 4.85 6.48 36.85
N LEU A 10 3.67 6.68 37.46
CA LEU A 10 2.43 6.97 36.73
C LEU A 10 2.53 8.27 35.92
N SER A 11 3.07 9.34 36.52
CA SER A 11 3.24 10.62 35.80
C SER A 11 4.19 10.49 34.61
N CYS A 12 5.29 9.73 34.75
CA CYS A 12 6.18 9.46 33.62
C CYS A 12 5.50 8.64 32.53
N LEU A 13 4.67 7.66 32.88
CA LEU A 13 3.92 6.87 31.90
C LEU A 13 2.93 7.71 31.11
N HIS A 14 2.16 8.59 31.78
CA HIS A 14 1.26 9.52 31.09
C HIS A 14 2.02 10.45 30.14
N LEU A 15 3.19 10.96 30.57
CA LEU A 15 4.01 11.81 29.71
C LEU A 15 4.51 11.06 28.46
N ILE A 16 4.93 9.80 28.61
CA ILE A 16 5.35 8.95 27.48
C ILE A 16 4.17 8.70 26.53
N GLN A 17 2.98 8.42 27.06
CA GLN A 17 1.78 8.21 26.26
C GLN A 17 1.39 9.46 25.45
N ASP A 18 1.46 10.64 26.07
CA ASP A 18 1.21 11.91 25.39
C ASP A 18 2.23 12.17 24.27
N HIS A 19 3.51 11.88 24.51
CA HIS A 19 4.55 12.02 23.50
C HIS A 19 4.34 11.05 22.33
N ILE A 20 3.97 9.79 22.59
CA ILE A 20 3.64 8.82 21.54
C ILE A 20 2.49 9.35 20.68
N LYS A 21 1.42 9.85 21.31
CA LYS A 21 0.27 10.41 20.61
C LYS A 21 0.65 11.60 19.71
N GLN A 22 1.50 12.49 20.20
CA GLN A 22 2.00 13.62 19.40
C GLN A 22 2.83 13.16 18.20
N ILE A 23 3.66 12.13 18.36
CA ILE A 23 4.43 11.54 17.26
C ILE A 23 3.50 10.93 16.22
N GLU A 24 2.47 10.21 16.64
CA GLU A 24 1.46 9.63 15.73
C GLU A 24 0.74 10.71 14.93
N GLU A 25 0.31 11.82 15.56
CA GLU A 25 -0.31 12.97 14.88
C GLU A 25 0.64 13.63 13.87
N ILE A 26 1.94 13.76 14.20
CA ILE A 26 2.95 14.31 13.29
C ILE A 26 3.13 13.38 12.09
N VAL A 27 3.25 12.07 12.30
CA VAL A 27 3.42 11.09 11.23
C VAL A 27 2.21 11.09 10.29
N GLU A 28 0.99 11.14 10.83
CA GLU A 28 -0.23 11.21 10.02
C GLU A 28 -0.30 12.52 9.23
N THR A 29 0.03 13.65 9.85
CA THR A 29 0.08 14.95 9.16
C THR A 29 1.11 14.96 8.04
N HIS A 30 2.29 14.34 8.27
CA HIS A 30 3.33 14.24 7.26
C HIS A 30 2.89 13.35 6.10
N ARG A 31 2.22 12.22 6.37
CA ARG A 31 1.59 11.38 5.35
C ARG A 31 0.63 12.22 4.50
N ASP A 32 -0.24 12.98 5.15
CA ASP A 32 -1.20 13.87 4.49
C ASP A 32 -0.53 14.93 3.60
N ILE A 33 0.55 15.55 4.07
CA ILE A 33 1.31 16.56 3.31
C ILE A 33 1.95 15.92 2.08
N ILE A 34 2.64 14.79 2.24
CA ILE A 34 3.27 14.08 1.12
C ILE A 34 2.22 13.63 0.10
N MET A 35 1.09 13.11 0.58
CA MET A 35 -0.04 12.75 -0.30
C MET A 35 -0.57 13.98 -1.05
N ARG A 36 -0.70 15.14 -0.38
CA ARG A 36 -1.17 16.39 -1.00
C ARG A 36 -0.19 16.97 -2.02
N GLU A 37 1.11 16.89 -1.78
CA GLU A 37 2.12 17.27 -2.76
C GLU A 37 2.06 16.37 -4.01
N HIS A 38 1.80 15.07 -3.83
CA HIS A 38 1.63 14.11 -4.93
C HIS A 38 0.22 14.10 -5.57
N LEU A 39 -0.80 14.76 -5.01
CA LEU A 39 -2.16 14.81 -5.57
C LEU A 39 -2.20 15.39 -7.00
N SER A 40 -1.23 16.23 -7.39
CA SER A 40 -1.10 16.76 -8.76
C SER A 40 -1.00 15.65 -9.82
N ASP A 41 -0.29 14.56 -9.51
CA ASP A 41 -0.08 13.44 -10.43
C ASP A 41 -1.10 12.31 -10.20
N TYR A 42 -1.61 12.19 -8.97
CA TYR A 42 -2.67 11.26 -8.60
C TYR A 42 -4.01 11.61 -9.28
N CYS A 43 -4.36 12.90 -9.39
CA CYS A 43 -5.55 13.37 -10.10
C CYS A 43 -5.52 13.14 -11.63
N LYS A 44 -4.35 12.81 -12.21
CA LYS A 44 -4.18 12.49 -13.63
C LYS A 44 -4.26 11.00 -13.94
N TRP A 45 -4.46 10.13 -12.95
CA TRP A 45 -4.67 8.68 -13.14
C TRP A 45 -6.05 8.32 -13.71
N ASP A 46 -6.79 9.36 -14.11
CA ASP A 46 -8.21 9.43 -14.43
C ASP A 46 -9.09 8.91 -13.30
N ASN A 47 -10.19 9.63 -13.06
CA ASN A 47 -11.28 9.19 -12.19
C ASN A 47 -11.48 7.68 -12.43
N PRO A 48 -11.39 6.81 -11.40
CA PRO A 48 -12.03 5.51 -11.56
C PRO A 48 -13.44 5.84 -12.05
N PRO A 49 -13.96 5.18 -13.11
CA PRO A 49 -15.37 5.36 -13.40
C PRO A 49 -16.10 5.23 -12.07
N ASN A 50 -17.11 6.07 -11.83
CA ASN A 50 -17.98 6.04 -10.62
C ASN A 50 -18.52 4.62 -10.28
N ASN A 51 -18.24 3.63 -11.13
CA ASN A 51 -18.15 2.18 -10.93
C ASN A 51 -17.78 1.65 -9.54
N THR A 52 -16.99 2.29 -8.67
CA THR A 52 -16.85 1.70 -7.31
C THR A 52 -18.21 1.59 -6.57
N ARG A 53 -19.22 2.38 -6.98
CA ARG A 53 -20.63 2.25 -6.56
C ARG A 53 -21.55 1.64 -7.63
N GLU A 54 -21.04 1.43 -8.85
CA GLU A 54 -21.74 0.89 -10.02
C GLU A 54 -21.11 -0.43 -10.55
N ILE A 55 -20.57 -1.29 -9.67
CA ILE A 55 -20.40 -2.72 -10.00
C ILE A 55 -21.81 -3.32 -10.02
N TYR A 56 -22.53 -3.06 -11.11
CA TYR A 56 -23.88 -3.56 -11.39
C TYR A 56 -23.85 -5.09 -11.63
N ASN A 57 -24.83 -5.79 -11.03
CA ASN A 57 -25.37 -7.09 -11.45
C ASN A 57 -24.48 -8.35 -11.32
N GLY A 58 -23.66 -8.47 -10.27
CA GLY A 58 -23.01 -9.75 -9.93
C GLY A 58 -21.90 -10.20 -10.89
N ILE A 59 -21.37 -9.28 -11.71
CA ILE A 59 -20.23 -9.54 -12.60
C ILE A 59 -18.94 -9.16 -11.88
N GLU A 60 -18.03 -10.12 -11.73
CA GLU A 60 -16.75 -9.92 -11.08
C GLU A 60 -15.81 -9.03 -11.96
N PRO A 61 -15.14 -8.01 -11.39
CA PRO A 61 -14.26 -7.14 -12.17
C PRO A 61 -13.04 -7.91 -12.68
N LYS A 62 -12.55 -7.61 -13.89
CA LYS A 62 -11.28 -8.18 -14.44
C LYS A 62 -10.12 -7.99 -13.48
N ILE A 63 -9.17 -8.93 -13.47
CA ILE A 63 -8.07 -8.92 -12.48
C ILE A 63 -7.24 -7.63 -12.51
N GLY A 64 -6.98 -7.09 -13.71
CA GLY A 64 -6.26 -5.83 -13.85
C GLY A 64 -6.98 -4.66 -13.16
N VAL A 65 -8.31 -4.64 -13.20
CA VAL A 65 -9.14 -3.62 -12.52
C VAL A 65 -9.12 -3.83 -11.01
N LEU A 66 -9.27 -5.08 -10.56
CA LEU A 66 -9.18 -5.44 -9.14
C LEU A 66 -7.85 -4.98 -8.53
N VAL A 67 -6.74 -5.31 -9.19
CA VAL A 67 -5.40 -4.90 -8.74
C VAL A 67 -5.23 -3.39 -8.79
N LYS A 68 -5.62 -2.76 -9.90
CA LYS A 68 -5.51 -1.31 -10.10
C LYS A 68 -6.23 -0.52 -9.01
N ASN A 69 -7.33 -1.06 -8.48
CA ASN A 69 -8.15 -0.37 -7.49
C ASN A 69 -7.84 -0.84 -6.05
N GLN A 70 -7.99 -2.14 -5.77
CA GLN A 70 -7.93 -2.67 -4.40
C GLN A 70 -6.49 -2.87 -3.92
N LEU A 71 -5.67 -3.60 -4.68
CA LEU A 71 -4.28 -3.87 -4.30
C LEU A 71 -3.47 -2.58 -4.20
N LYS A 72 -3.64 -1.68 -5.18
CA LYS A 72 -3.07 -0.33 -5.14
C LYS A 72 -3.38 0.38 -3.81
N ASN A 73 -4.66 0.46 -3.44
CA ASN A 73 -5.08 1.15 -2.23
C ASN A 73 -4.45 0.54 -0.97
N ILE A 74 -4.45 -0.79 -0.87
CA ILE A 74 -3.84 -1.48 0.28
C ILE A 74 -2.33 -1.21 0.37
N LEU A 75 -1.62 -1.16 -0.77
CA LEU A 75 -0.19 -0.88 -0.80
C LEU A 75 0.14 0.54 -0.32
N GLU A 76 -0.65 1.55 -0.68
CA GLU A 76 -0.36 2.96 -0.34
C GLU A 76 -0.90 3.40 1.02
N GLN A 77 -1.97 2.78 1.51
CA GLN A 77 -2.60 3.16 2.78
C GLN A 77 -1.89 2.61 4.01
N ARG A 78 -0.97 1.66 3.84
CA ARG A 78 -0.30 0.96 4.94
C ARG A 78 1.19 1.27 4.96
N TRP A 79 1.73 1.25 6.17
CA TRP A 79 3.17 1.19 6.37
C TRP A 79 3.61 -0.26 6.47
N TRP A 80 4.35 -0.73 5.47
CA TRP A 80 4.85 -2.09 5.40
C TRP A 80 6.14 -2.23 6.21
N SER A 81 6.36 -3.39 6.83
CA SER A 81 7.67 -3.68 7.42
C SER A 81 8.77 -3.62 6.36
N GLU A 82 10.01 -3.43 6.77
CA GLU A 82 11.14 -3.36 5.83
C GLU A 82 11.25 -4.63 4.98
N GLN A 83 11.04 -5.81 5.59
CA GLN A 83 11.07 -7.08 4.87
C GLN A 83 9.93 -7.20 3.85
N GLU A 84 8.67 -6.93 4.25
CA GLU A 84 7.54 -6.97 3.31
C GLU A 84 7.74 -6.01 2.14
N PHE A 85 8.24 -4.81 2.44
CA PHE A 85 8.53 -3.82 1.41
C PHE A 85 9.61 -4.31 0.44
N LEU A 86 10.69 -4.95 0.93
CA LEU A 86 11.73 -5.53 0.08
C LEU A 86 11.22 -6.71 -0.75
N ASP A 87 10.37 -7.57 -0.16
CA ASP A 87 9.77 -8.72 -0.83
C ASP A 87 8.95 -8.29 -2.05
N PHE A 88 8.32 -7.11 -2.02
CA PHE A 88 7.58 -6.57 -3.17
C PHE A 88 8.46 -6.29 -4.40
N PHE A 89 9.78 -6.12 -4.22
CA PHE A 89 10.74 -5.96 -5.33
C PHE A 89 11.36 -7.29 -5.77
N ASP A 90 11.03 -8.40 -5.10
CA ASP A 90 11.55 -9.72 -5.43
C ASP A 90 10.62 -10.46 -6.41
N GLU A 91 11.21 -10.97 -7.49
CA GLU A 91 10.47 -11.71 -8.52
C GLU A 91 9.95 -13.06 -8.00
N SER A 92 10.74 -13.75 -7.17
CA SER A 92 10.37 -15.07 -6.65
C SER A 92 9.19 -14.97 -5.68
N TYR A 93 9.23 -13.98 -4.77
CA TYR A 93 8.11 -13.63 -3.90
C TYR A 93 6.87 -13.28 -4.71
N SER A 94 7.04 -12.49 -5.78
CA SER A 94 5.91 -12.07 -6.61
C SER A 94 5.28 -13.25 -7.36
N LYS A 95 6.11 -14.22 -7.77
CA LYS A 95 5.66 -15.45 -8.39
C LYS A 95 4.89 -16.36 -7.43
N THR A 96 5.38 -16.51 -6.20
CA THR A 96 4.76 -17.38 -5.19
C THR A 96 3.53 -16.75 -4.54
N THR A 97 3.49 -15.42 -4.42
CA THR A 97 2.41 -14.70 -3.71
C THR A 97 1.31 -14.22 -4.66
N PHE A 98 1.64 -13.85 -5.90
CA PHE A 98 0.67 -13.27 -6.84
C PHE A 98 0.60 -13.99 -8.19
N GLY A 99 1.45 -15.01 -8.42
CA GLY A 99 1.47 -15.77 -9.67
C GLY A 99 2.07 -15.04 -10.88
N ILE A 100 2.66 -13.86 -10.68
CA ILE A 100 3.25 -13.02 -11.76
C ILE A 100 4.76 -13.28 -11.92
N ASN A 101 5.30 -13.07 -13.12
CA ASN A 101 6.72 -13.32 -13.45
C ASN A 101 7.60 -12.06 -13.34
N TYR A 102 7.12 -11.04 -12.65
CA TYR A 102 7.83 -9.78 -12.48
C TYR A 102 7.63 -9.34 -11.03
N PRO A 103 8.60 -8.63 -10.44
CA PRO A 103 8.41 -7.97 -9.16
C PRO A 103 7.07 -7.22 -9.09
N LEU A 104 6.38 -7.30 -7.95
CA LEU A 104 5.14 -6.57 -7.72
C LEU A 104 5.37 -5.07 -7.87
N LEU A 105 6.45 -4.57 -7.27
CA LEU A 105 6.90 -3.19 -7.31
C LEU A 105 8.26 -3.07 -8.00
N SER A 106 8.47 -1.95 -8.65
CA SER A 106 9.75 -1.58 -9.26
C SER A 106 10.02 -0.09 -9.08
N LEU A 107 11.29 0.29 -8.97
CA LEU A 107 11.68 1.70 -8.99
C LEU A 107 11.62 2.30 -10.41
N TYR A 108 11.54 1.45 -11.42
CA TYR A 108 11.51 1.85 -12.83
C TYR A 108 10.26 1.30 -13.53
N ARG A 109 9.68 2.11 -14.41
CA ARG A 109 8.50 1.73 -15.19
C ARG A 109 8.78 0.68 -16.27
N PHE A 110 10.01 0.64 -16.77
CA PHE A 110 10.41 -0.21 -17.88
C PHE A 110 11.36 -1.31 -17.40
N ASP A 111 11.28 -2.48 -18.05
CA ASP A 111 12.28 -3.53 -17.86
C ASP A 111 13.58 -3.21 -18.63
N ASP A 112 14.61 -4.05 -18.48
CA ASP A 112 15.90 -3.91 -19.15
C ASP A 112 15.82 -3.90 -20.69
N LYS A 113 14.68 -4.33 -21.24
CA LYS A 113 14.39 -4.36 -22.68
C LYS A 113 13.47 -3.22 -23.11
N LEU A 114 13.25 -2.24 -22.24
CA LEU A 114 12.40 -1.06 -22.45
C LEU A 114 10.92 -1.36 -22.64
N TYR A 115 10.44 -2.54 -22.21
CA TYR A 115 9.00 -2.82 -22.23
C TYR A 115 8.33 -2.22 -20.99
N PRO A 116 7.17 -1.56 -21.13
CA PRO A 116 6.43 -0.97 -20.00
C PRO A 116 5.71 -2.07 -19.21
N ARG A 117 6.46 -2.83 -18.40
CA ARG A 117 5.92 -3.93 -17.57
C ARG A 117 5.09 -3.42 -16.39
N TYR A 118 5.26 -2.16 -16.02
CA TYR A 118 4.59 -1.54 -14.88
C TYR A 118 3.62 -0.46 -15.34
N TYR A 119 2.60 -0.20 -14.50
CA TYR A 119 1.58 0.81 -14.77
C TYR A 119 2.22 2.19 -14.99
N LYS A 120 1.50 3.04 -15.74
CA LYS A 120 2.05 4.30 -16.22
C LYS A 120 2.45 5.27 -15.10
N TYR A 121 1.70 5.31 -14.01
CA TYR A 121 1.98 6.28 -12.96
C TYR A 121 2.26 5.57 -11.63
N PRO A 122 3.14 6.18 -10.82
CA PRO A 122 3.70 5.54 -9.65
C PRO A 122 2.69 5.44 -8.51
N LEU A 123 3.05 4.60 -7.54
CA LEU A 123 2.48 4.47 -6.22
C LEU A 123 3.43 5.09 -5.20
N LEU A 124 2.87 5.55 -4.09
CA LEU A 124 3.65 5.96 -2.92
C LEU A 124 3.54 4.90 -1.81
N VAL A 125 4.56 4.07 -1.67
CA VAL A 125 4.59 2.98 -0.66
C VAL A 125 5.74 3.24 0.30
N ASN A 126 5.46 3.30 1.62
CA ASN A 126 6.45 3.68 2.64
C ASN A 126 7.20 4.99 2.31
N ALA A 127 6.48 6.00 1.81
CA ALA A 127 7.02 7.27 1.35
C ALA A 127 8.06 7.17 0.21
N LYS A 128 8.07 6.06 -0.55
CA LYS A 128 8.91 5.87 -1.73
C LYS A 128 8.04 5.73 -2.99
N GLU A 129 8.38 6.48 -4.03
CA GLU A 129 7.77 6.30 -5.34
C GLU A 129 8.23 4.98 -5.96
N CYS A 130 7.26 4.18 -6.40
CA CYS A 130 7.48 2.91 -7.07
C CYS A 130 6.39 2.68 -8.11
N TYR A 131 6.56 1.70 -9.00
CA TYR A 131 5.61 1.36 -10.04
C TYR A 131 5.06 -0.03 -9.79
N LEU A 132 3.74 -0.17 -9.88
CA LEU A 132 3.05 -1.45 -9.75
C LEU A 132 3.06 -2.23 -11.05
N CYS A 133 3.33 -3.53 -10.98
CA CYS A 133 3.31 -4.43 -12.13
C CYS A 133 1.96 -4.33 -12.86
N SER A 134 1.98 -4.34 -14.19
CA SER A 134 0.78 -4.30 -15.03
C SER A 134 0.44 -5.65 -15.67
N GLN A 135 1.29 -6.66 -15.48
CA GLN A 135 1.18 -7.97 -16.12
C GLN A 135 0.36 -8.94 -15.27
N TRP A 136 -0.95 -8.81 -15.35
CA TRP A 136 -1.90 -9.64 -14.61
C TRP A 136 -2.62 -10.63 -15.51
N PHE A 137 -2.80 -11.85 -15.00
CA PHE A 137 -3.54 -12.92 -15.66
C PHE A 137 -4.69 -13.35 -14.77
N GLU A 138 -5.81 -13.80 -15.32
CA GLU A 138 -6.97 -14.18 -14.51
C GLU A 138 -6.64 -15.32 -13.53
N GLY A 139 -5.67 -16.19 -13.86
CA GLY A 139 -5.17 -17.22 -12.93
C GLY A 139 -4.51 -16.68 -11.66
N SER A 140 -4.09 -15.41 -11.63
CA SER A 140 -3.54 -14.75 -10.43
C SER A 140 -4.61 -14.28 -9.45
N ARG A 141 -5.89 -14.34 -9.82
CA ARG A 141 -6.99 -13.72 -9.06
C ARG A 141 -7.09 -14.23 -7.63
N GLU A 142 -7.14 -15.55 -7.45
CA GLU A 142 -7.30 -16.13 -6.11
C GLU A 142 -6.15 -15.73 -5.20
N MET A 143 -4.93 -15.73 -5.71
CA MET A 143 -3.74 -15.35 -4.96
C MET A 143 -3.77 -13.87 -4.55
N VAL A 144 -4.21 -12.98 -5.46
CA VAL A 144 -4.40 -11.56 -5.12
C VAL A 144 -5.48 -11.41 -4.05
N LEU A 145 -6.63 -12.07 -4.20
CA LEU A 145 -7.70 -12.01 -3.20
C LEU A 145 -7.24 -12.53 -1.84
N ASP A 146 -6.49 -13.62 -1.81
CA ASP A 146 -5.95 -14.19 -0.57
C ASP A 146 -4.92 -13.27 0.09
N PHE A 147 -4.13 -12.54 -0.70
CA PHE A 147 -3.30 -11.45 -0.18
C PHE A 147 -4.16 -10.34 0.41
N LEU A 148 -5.17 -9.84 -0.30
CA LEU A 148 -6.02 -8.74 0.17
C LEU A 148 -6.78 -9.09 1.46
N LYS A 149 -7.30 -10.31 1.57
CA LYS A 149 -8.02 -10.81 2.77
C LYS A 149 -7.18 -10.74 4.04
N GLN A 150 -5.85 -10.90 3.94
CA GLN A 150 -4.94 -10.79 5.10
C GLN A 150 -4.96 -9.39 5.70
N TYR A 151 -5.36 -8.38 4.92
CA TYR A 151 -5.29 -6.97 5.29
C TYR A 151 -6.65 -6.24 5.30
N GLU A 152 -7.75 -6.92 4.94
CA GLU A 152 -9.12 -6.37 4.99
C GLU A 152 -9.71 -6.25 6.41
N ASN A 153 -9.09 -6.84 7.45
CA ASN A 153 -9.64 -6.94 8.81
C ASN A 153 -8.80 -6.27 9.92
N LEU A 154 -7.99 -5.25 9.60
CA LEU A 154 -7.21 -4.45 10.55
C LEU A 154 -7.59 -2.98 10.43
#